data_AF-A0A965MBM6-F1
#
_entry.id   AF-A0A965MBM6-F1
#
_cell.length_a   1.000
_cell.length_b   1.000
_cell.length_c   1.000
_cell.angle_alpha   90.00
_cell.angle_beta   90.00
_cell.angle_gamma   90.00
#
_symmetry.space_group_name_H-M   'P 1'
#
loop_
_entity.id
_entity.type
_entity.pdbx_description
1 polymer ?
#
loop_
_entity_poly.entity_id
_entity_poly.type
_entity_poly.pdbx_seq_one_letter_code
_entity_poly.pdbx_strand_id
1 'polypeptide(L)'
;MMKKPEPADLLRLHRSSRGLDEQQVNLIAQHAEVILADHGQVLQGPDESTDALMLVVSGQLSLALVLPGGDEKTIMFFGRDDQIGLLTIIQDDPIPSRVVALQRSLVLRIPRESAIKLMHDLPLWNRNLLKSLAPKLRDAFLGEKRQKRARMIALVHTSDKSRHLTALLTEQLTFLGESVGLISDHERTLATVSARSASVFDSSGQLRTVEQFRELAASWPETDRVIFDGHLDTVGRLLVPLMTACEAAYWFSTSDTAGIVVQHLNQLVSEMHRLRDKVSVVHVLDDHEQVAPLSAEIADVCSNDFKVHWNGCALVDSHVCTQKAGLDRIIHHLRGVSIGLALGGGAARGMAHLGVLQVIEKAGITIDRMSGTSAGALTGIIYAAGYSADFCIESFTRDLTPGWGYRMLPYGDAIYVLLKYRLDGWDRMLRKYISDWRLEQLALPFSSVAVDLVSAEPVIRRSGDAVHALLESINLPGIAR
;
A
#
# COMPACT_ATOMS: atom_id res chain seq x y z
N MET A 1 1.09 40.30 -17.05
CA MET A 1 0.94 39.21 -18.03
C MET A 1 2.15 38.29 -17.89
N MET A 2 2.00 37.10 -17.31
CA MET A 2 3.10 36.12 -17.28
C MET A 2 3.37 35.63 -18.72
N LYS A 3 4.63 35.66 -19.14
CA LYS A 3 5.07 35.18 -20.46
C LYS A 3 4.72 33.68 -20.55
N LYS A 4 4.06 33.24 -21.62
CA LYS A 4 3.81 31.81 -21.84
C LYS A 4 5.16 31.08 -21.85
N PRO A 5 5.30 29.95 -21.13
CA PRO A 5 6.55 29.19 -21.12
C PRO A 5 6.88 28.69 -22.53
N GLU A 6 8.16 28.77 -22.91
CA GLU A 6 8.64 28.34 -24.23
C GLU A 6 8.60 26.81 -24.35
N PRO A 7 8.17 26.23 -25.50
CA PRO A 7 8.09 24.78 -25.67
C PRO A 7 9.43 24.06 -25.41
N ALA A 8 10.56 24.69 -25.76
CA ALA A 8 11.90 24.12 -25.54
C ALA A 8 12.22 23.96 -24.05
N ASP A 9 11.87 24.94 -23.22
CA ASP A 9 12.09 24.88 -21.77
C ASP A 9 11.24 23.78 -21.14
N LEU A 10 9.99 23.65 -21.58
CA LEU A 10 9.09 22.60 -21.11
C LEU A 10 9.53 21.21 -21.56
N LEU A 11 10.03 21.08 -22.79
CA LEU A 11 10.50 19.81 -23.33
C LEU A 11 11.72 19.31 -22.56
N ARG A 12 12.61 20.20 -22.09
CA ARG A 12 13.76 19.84 -21.21
C ARG A 12 13.33 19.24 -19.88
N LEU A 13 12.14 19.59 -19.38
CA LEU A 13 11.59 19.04 -18.14
C LEU A 13 10.99 17.65 -18.31
N HIS A 14 10.72 17.24 -19.54
CA HIS A 14 10.08 15.98 -19.88
C HIS A 14 11.13 14.90 -20.22
N ARG A 15 10.99 13.70 -19.64
CA ARG A 15 11.99 12.62 -19.79
C ARG A 15 12.31 12.20 -21.23
N SER A 16 11.43 12.49 -22.19
CA SER A 16 11.66 12.16 -23.61
C SER A 16 12.88 12.90 -24.18
N SER A 17 13.25 14.06 -23.63
CA SER A 17 14.40 14.85 -24.08
C SER A 17 15.75 14.44 -23.49
N ARG A 18 15.80 13.44 -22.61
CA ARG A 18 17.05 13.02 -21.96
C ARG A 18 18.12 12.61 -22.97
N GLY A 19 19.25 13.30 -22.93
CA GLY A 19 20.41 13.05 -23.78
C GLY A 19 20.31 13.64 -25.18
N LEU A 20 19.25 14.41 -25.48
CA LEU A 20 19.20 15.22 -26.70
C LEU A 20 20.07 16.47 -26.55
N ASP A 21 20.72 16.88 -27.63
CA ASP A 21 21.42 18.17 -27.68
C ASP A 21 20.44 19.35 -27.88
N GLU A 22 20.95 20.58 -27.80
CA GLU A 22 20.12 21.78 -27.93
C GLU A 22 19.44 21.91 -29.30
N GLN A 23 20.11 21.49 -30.39
CA GLN A 23 19.53 21.57 -31.73
C GLN A 23 18.35 20.60 -31.85
N GLN A 24 18.48 19.39 -31.31
CA GLN A 24 17.44 18.37 -31.29
C GLN A 24 16.23 18.79 -30.44
N VAL A 25 16.47 19.36 -29.24
CA VAL A 25 15.40 19.90 -28.39
C VAL A 25 14.66 21.03 -29.09
N ASN A 26 15.39 21.96 -29.71
CA ASN A 26 14.79 23.08 -30.44
C ASN A 26 14.00 22.60 -31.67
N LEU A 27 14.49 21.57 -32.38
CA LEU A 27 13.79 20.98 -33.51
C LEU A 27 12.43 20.41 -33.09
N ILE A 28 12.37 19.66 -31.98
CA ILE A 28 11.08 19.14 -31.47
C ILE A 28 10.18 20.30 -31.02
N ALA A 29 10.76 21.28 -30.31
CA ALA A 29 10.03 22.43 -29.79
C ALA A 29 9.34 23.27 -30.87
N GLN A 30 9.94 23.38 -32.08
CA GLN A 30 9.33 24.07 -33.23
C GLN A 30 8.01 23.45 -33.69
N HIS A 31 7.79 22.17 -33.40
CA HIS A 31 6.57 21.43 -33.75
C HIS A 31 5.62 21.23 -32.56
N ALA A 32 5.96 21.77 -31.38
CA ALA A 32 5.20 21.55 -30.16
C ALA A 32 4.35 22.78 -29.79
N GLU A 33 3.07 22.54 -29.55
CA GLU A 33 2.14 23.53 -29.00
C GLU A 33 2.01 23.35 -27.49
N VAL A 34 2.05 24.46 -26.74
CA VAL A 34 1.86 24.44 -25.29
C VAL A 34 0.37 24.56 -24.96
N ILE A 35 -0.18 23.52 -24.36
CA ILE A 35 -1.54 23.48 -23.84
C ILE A 35 -1.49 23.62 -22.32
N LEU A 36 -2.13 24.69 -21.82
CA LEU A 36 -2.45 24.84 -20.41
C LEU A 36 -3.91 24.45 -20.23
N ALA A 37 -4.15 23.31 -19.57
CA ALA A 37 -5.48 22.78 -19.35
C ALA A 37 -5.91 22.96 -17.89
N ASP A 38 -7.08 23.52 -17.66
CA ASP A 38 -7.68 23.61 -16.33
C ASP A 38 -8.40 22.31 -15.94
N HIS A 39 -8.74 22.16 -14.66
CA HIS A 39 -9.47 20.99 -14.17
C HIS A 39 -10.80 20.80 -14.93
N GLY A 40 -11.07 19.57 -15.39
CA GLY A 40 -12.26 19.21 -16.16
C GLY A 40 -12.19 19.57 -17.64
N GLN A 41 -11.15 20.30 -18.09
CA GLN A 41 -11.00 20.65 -19.50
C GLN A 41 -10.73 19.41 -20.35
N VAL A 42 -11.46 19.30 -21.46
CA VAL A 42 -11.31 18.24 -22.45
C VAL A 42 -10.22 18.66 -23.44
N LEU A 43 -9.15 17.88 -23.50
CA LEU A 43 -8.04 18.08 -24.46
C LEU A 43 -8.29 17.36 -25.77
N GLN A 44 -9.11 16.32 -25.76
CA GLN A 44 -9.50 15.55 -26.95
C GLN A 44 -10.91 15.00 -26.73
N GLY A 45 -11.80 15.25 -27.68
CA GLY A 45 -13.20 14.84 -27.66
C GLY A 45 -13.42 13.34 -27.94
N PRO A 46 -14.58 12.80 -27.57
CA PRO A 46 -14.90 11.38 -27.74
C PRO A 46 -14.96 10.91 -29.21
N ASP A 47 -15.34 11.81 -30.13
CA ASP A 47 -15.40 11.56 -31.58
C ASP A 47 -14.12 12.01 -32.30
N GLU A 48 -13.13 12.52 -31.56
CA GLU A 48 -11.86 12.95 -32.10
C GLU A 48 -10.85 11.80 -32.05
N SER A 49 -10.44 11.40 -33.25
CA SER A 49 -9.33 10.50 -33.50
C SER A 49 -8.04 11.07 -32.86
N THR A 50 -7.28 10.29 -32.07
CA THR A 50 -6.00 10.76 -31.50
C THR A 50 -5.00 11.08 -32.62
N ASP A 51 -4.91 12.36 -32.97
CA ASP A 51 -4.17 12.91 -34.11
C ASP A 51 -2.85 13.59 -33.69
N ALA A 52 -2.47 13.45 -32.42
CA ALA A 52 -1.30 14.12 -31.87
C ALA A 52 -0.64 13.28 -30.77
N LEU A 53 0.67 13.49 -30.64
CA LEU A 53 1.45 13.04 -29.49
C LEU A 53 1.35 14.12 -28.42
N MET A 54 0.78 13.78 -27.26
CA MET A 54 0.73 14.68 -26.10
C MET A 54 1.77 14.25 -25.07
N LEU A 55 2.67 15.15 -24.70
CA LEU A 55 3.68 14.95 -23.65
C LEU A 55 3.25 15.70 -22.39
N VAL A 56 3.07 14.99 -21.28
CA VAL A 56 2.58 15.57 -20.04
C VAL A 56 3.77 16.11 -19.23
N VAL A 57 3.93 17.43 -19.21
CA VAL A 57 5.05 18.10 -18.50
C VAL A 57 4.74 18.23 -17.01
N SER A 58 3.49 18.59 -16.68
CA SER A 58 2.99 18.62 -15.31
C SER A 58 1.47 18.42 -15.28
N GLY A 59 0.94 18.02 -14.12
CA GLY A 59 -0.49 17.74 -13.94
C GLY A 59 -0.85 16.27 -14.14
N GLN A 60 -2.14 16.01 -14.37
CA GLN A 60 -2.67 14.67 -14.53
C GLN A 60 -3.86 14.67 -15.51
N LEU A 61 -3.80 13.78 -16.49
CA LEU A 61 -4.83 13.54 -17.48
C LEU A 61 -5.43 12.13 -17.29
N SER A 62 -6.68 11.94 -17.69
CA SER A 62 -7.29 10.63 -17.87
C SER A 62 -7.62 10.40 -19.34
N LEU A 63 -7.43 9.16 -19.80
CA LEU A 63 -7.92 8.70 -21.10
C LEU A 63 -9.08 7.72 -20.86
N ALA A 64 -10.23 8.04 -21.43
CA ALA A 64 -11.39 7.15 -21.47
C ALA A 64 -11.64 6.69 -22.90
N LEU A 65 -11.93 5.39 -23.06
CA LEU A 65 -12.44 4.85 -24.32
C LEU A 65 -13.96 4.96 -24.30
N VAL A 66 -14.51 5.36 -25.44
CA VAL A 66 -15.96 5.42 -25.67
C VAL A 66 -16.36 4.07 -26.26
N LEU A 67 -17.17 3.32 -25.53
CA LEU A 67 -17.62 2.00 -25.96
C LEU A 67 -18.80 2.11 -26.95
N PRO A 68 -19.04 1.09 -27.80
CA PRO A 68 -20.24 1.02 -28.64
C PRO A 68 -21.48 1.05 -27.75
N GLY A 69 -22.20 2.18 -27.72
CA GLY A 69 -23.32 2.43 -26.81
C GLY A 69 -23.25 3.77 -26.06
N GLY A 70 -22.12 4.47 -26.09
CA GLY A 70 -21.94 5.79 -25.48
C GLY A 70 -21.39 5.77 -24.05
N ASP A 71 -21.20 4.58 -23.46
CA ASP A 71 -20.56 4.43 -22.16
C ASP A 71 -19.05 4.73 -22.23
N GLU A 72 -18.58 5.61 -21.35
CA GLU A 72 -17.16 5.94 -21.22
C GLU A 72 -16.50 5.05 -20.16
N LYS A 73 -15.42 4.35 -20.53
CA LYS A 73 -14.60 3.60 -19.58
C LYS A 73 -13.22 4.22 -19.49
N THR A 74 -12.88 4.79 -18.33
CA THR A 74 -11.52 5.27 -18.06
C THR A 74 -10.56 4.09 -18.03
N ILE A 75 -9.58 4.08 -18.94
CA ILE A 75 -8.63 2.97 -19.07
C ILE A 75 -7.30 3.32 -18.39
N MET A 76 -6.84 4.57 -18.54
CA MET A 76 -5.49 4.95 -18.11
C MET A 76 -5.44 6.38 -17.57
N PHE A 77 -4.49 6.60 -16.66
CA PHE A 77 -4.10 7.92 -16.17
C PHE A 77 -2.69 8.27 -16.65
N PHE A 78 -2.47 9.55 -16.94
CA PHE A 78 -1.20 10.08 -17.43
C PHE A 78 -0.77 11.24 -16.56
N GLY A 79 0.41 11.15 -15.95
CA GLY A 79 1.01 12.21 -15.15
C GLY A 79 2.28 12.72 -15.81
N ARG A 80 3.05 13.52 -15.07
CA ARG A 80 4.37 14.00 -15.52
C ARG A 80 5.21 12.89 -16.15
N ASP A 81 5.87 13.21 -17.25
CA ASP A 81 6.75 12.35 -18.04
C ASP A 81 6.07 11.26 -18.87
N ASP A 82 4.74 11.17 -18.79
CA ASP A 82 3.96 10.27 -19.62
C ASP A 82 3.62 10.91 -20.97
N GLN A 83 3.33 10.06 -21.94
CA GLN A 83 2.82 10.48 -23.24
C GLN A 83 1.49 9.79 -23.57
N ILE A 84 0.66 10.47 -24.35
CA ILE A 84 -0.59 9.95 -24.93
C ILE A 84 -0.45 10.03 -26.46
N GLY A 85 -0.95 9.02 -27.17
CA GLY A 85 -1.03 9.01 -28.63
C GLY A 85 0.10 8.29 -29.36
N LEU A 86 1.19 7.88 -28.70
CA LEU A 86 2.26 7.14 -29.41
C LEU A 86 1.77 5.84 -30.05
N LEU A 87 0.90 5.08 -29.37
CA LEU A 87 0.37 3.82 -29.90
C LEU A 87 -0.53 4.05 -31.12
N THR A 88 -1.38 5.08 -31.09
CA THR A 88 -2.27 5.42 -32.22
C THR A 88 -1.47 5.95 -33.41
N ILE A 89 -0.34 6.62 -33.16
CA ILE A 89 0.60 7.03 -34.20
C ILE A 89 1.34 5.83 -34.82
N ILE A 90 1.66 4.80 -34.03
CA ILE A 90 2.38 3.60 -34.53
C ILE A 90 1.45 2.62 -35.26
N GLN A 91 0.23 2.41 -34.78
CA GLN A 91 -0.70 1.41 -35.32
C GLN A 91 -1.45 1.87 -36.57
N ASP A 92 -1.26 3.12 -36.97
CA ASP A 92 -1.98 3.82 -38.02
C ASP A 92 -3.52 3.90 -37.88
N ASP A 93 -4.12 3.33 -36.82
CA ASP A 93 -5.56 3.30 -36.57
C ASP A 93 -5.94 4.22 -35.39
N PRO A 94 -6.69 5.31 -35.61
CA PRO A 94 -7.05 6.22 -34.54
C PRO A 94 -8.19 5.66 -33.69
N ILE A 95 -7.93 5.54 -32.38
CA ILE A 95 -8.92 5.05 -31.42
C ILE A 95 -9.73 6.24 -30.87
N PRO A 96 -11.08 6.23 -30.98
CA PRO A 96 -11.92 7.23 -30.33
C PRO A 96 -11.65 7.24 -28.83
N SER A 97 -11.18 8.38 -28.33
CA SER A 97 -10.74 8.49 -26.95
C SER A 97 -10.93 9.90 -26.43
N ARG A 98 -11.45 9.99 -25.21
CA ARG A 98 -11.63 11.25 -24.51
C ARG A 98 -10.46 11.47 -23.57
N VAL A 99 -9.77 12.59 -23.73
CA VAL A 99 -8.67 13.00 -22.84
C VAL A 99 -9.11 14.20 -22.02
N VAL A 100 -9.10 14.07 -20.69
CA VAL A 100 -9.57 15.11 -19.76
C VAL A 100 -8.49 15.44 -18.74
N ALA A 101 -8.29 16.72 -18.45
CA ALA A 101 -7.44 17.17 -17.36
C ALA A 101 -8.14 16.96 -16.01
N LEU A 102 -7.55 16.14 -15.13
CA LEU A 102 -8.05 15.91 -13.77
C LEU A 102 -7.58 16.97 -12.78
N GLN A 103 -6.60 17.77 -13.16
CA GLN A 103 -6.09 18.93 -12.44
C GLN A 103 -5.45 19.88 -13.45
N ARG A 104 -5.06 21.08 -13.00
CA ARG A 104 -4.34 22.02 -13.86
C ARG A 104 -3.07 21.36 -14.42
N SER A 105 -3.01 21.24 -15.74
CA SER A 105 -2.01 20.43 -16.44
C SER A 105 -1.33 21.23 -17.54
N LEU A 106 -0.04 20.96 -17.74
CA LEU A 106 0.78 21.54 -18.80
C LEU A 106 1.22 20.43 -19.74
N VAL A 107 0.83 20.55 -21.00
CA VAL A 107 0.97 19.50 -22.01
C VAL A 107 1.62 20.09 -23.25
N LEU A 108 2.59 19.38 -23.83
CA LEU A 108 3.10 19.68 -25.17
C LEU A 108 2.37 18.80 -26.17
N ARG A 109 1.63 19.40 -27.09
CA ARG A 109 0.94 18.70 -28.18
C ARG A 109 1.77 18.80 -29.45
N ILE A 110 2.11 17.67 -30.04
CA ILE A 110 2.85 17.57 -31.30
C ILE A 110 1.94 16.88 -32.33
N PRO A 111 1.59 17.55 -33.44
CA PRO A 111 0.75 16.95 -34.48
C PRO A 111 1.34 15.64 -35.02
N ARG A 112 0.50 14.66 -35.36
CA ARG A 112 0.91 13.32 -35.81
C ARG A 112 1.98 13.34 -36.91
N GLU A 113 1.78 14.10 -37.97
CA GLU A 113 2.74 14.16 -39.09
C GLU A 113 4.12 14.65 -38.63
N SER A 114 4.13 15.64 -37.73
CA SER A 114 5.37 16.16 -37.13
C SER A 114 6.00 15.13 -36.20
N ALA A 115 5.19 14.44 -35.39
CA ALA A 115 5.66 13.40 -34.47
C ALA A 115 6.29 12.22 -35.24
N ILE A 116 5.66 11.75 -36.32
CA ILE A 116 6.19 10.68 -37.18
C ILE A 116 7.55 11.09 -37.77
N LYS A 117 7.62 12.29 -38.36
CA LYS A 117 8.87 12.81 -38.94
C LYS A 117 9.97 12.93 -37.88
N LEU A 118 9.66 13.53 -36.72
CA LEU A 118 10.62 13.69 -35.64
C LEU A 118 11.09 12.35 -35.05
N MET A 119 10.21 11.34 -34.94
CA MET A 119 10.60 10.01 -34.47
C MET A 119 11.53 9.28 -35.44
N HIS A 120 11.38 9.53 -36.74
CA HIS A 120 12.31 9.05 -37.77
C HIS A 120 13.64 9.80 -37.71
N ASP A 121 13.60 11.13 -37.65
CA ASP A 121 14.79 11.99 -37.73
C ASP A 121 15.60 12.01 -36.41
N LEU A 122 14.98 11.70 -35.27
CA LEU A 122 15.58 11.69 -33.93
C LEU A 122 15.45 10.32 -33.24
N PRO A 123 16.30 9.33 -33.59
CA PRO A 123 16.21 7.97 -33.04
C PRO A 123 16.32 7.90 -31.50
N LEU A 124 17.10 8.79 -30.88
CA LEU A 124 17.24 8.86 -29.43
C LEU A 124 15.94 9.31 -28.76
N TRP A 125 15.24 10.28 -29.35
CA TRP A 125 13.95 10.75 -28.86
C TRP A 125 12.89 9.66 -28.96
N ASN A 126 12.80 8.98 -30.12
CA ASN A 126 11.92 7.83 -30.32
C ASN A 126 12.18 6.73 -29.28
N ARG A 127 13.45 6.38 -29.05
CA ARG A 127 13.83 5.42 -28.00
C ARG A 127 13.35 5.86 -26.61
N ASN A 128 13.45 7.15 -26.29
CA ASN A 128 13.00 7.67 -25.00
C ASN A 128 11.47 7.63 -24.85
N LEU A 129 10.72 7.91 -25.93
CA LEU A 129 9.26 7.77 -25.99
C LEU A 129 8.81 6.30 -25.78
N LEU A 130 9.48 5.35 -26.44
CA LEU A 130 9.21 3.92 -26.25
C LEU A 130 9.53 3.46 -24.81
N LYS A 131 10.63 3.94 -24.23
CA LYS A 131 10.99 3.67 -22.84
C LYS A 131 10.00 4.24 -21.82
N SER A 132 9.34 5.37 -22.12
CA SER A 132 8.32 5.92 -21.22
C SER A 132 6.99 5.17 -21.31
N LEU A 133 6.71 4.53 -22.45
CA LEU A 133 5.51 3.71 -22.64
C LEU A 133 5.60 2.32 -21.96
N ALA A 134 6.80 1.73 -21.89
CA ALA A 134 6.99 0.36 -21.40
C ALA A 134 6.39 0.07 -20.00
N PRO A 135 6.54 0.94 -18.98
CA PRO A 135 5.88 0.74 -17.68
C PRO A 135 4.35 0.69 -17.78
N LYS A 136 3.73 1.52 -18.63
CA LYS A 136 2.27 1.56 -18.78
C LYS A 136 1.71 0.34 -19.47
N LEU A 137 2.40 -0.14 -20.51
CA LEU A 137 2.03 -1.40 -21.15
C LEU A 137 2.12 -2.54 -20.14
N ARG A 138 3.18 -2.57 -19.34
CA ARG A 138 3.32 -3.55 -18.27
C ARG A 138 2.17 -3.47 -17.25
N ASP A 139 1.85 -2.27 -16.77
CA ASP A 139 0.77 -2.07 -15.79
C ASP A 139 -0.60 -2.47 -16.38
N ALA A 140 -0.85 -2.17 -17.66
CA ALA A 140 -2.09 -2.51 -18.37
C ALA A 140 -2.22 -4.01 -18.67
N PHE A 141 -1.13 -4.70 -19.02
CA PHE A 141 -1.15 -6.11 -19.38
C PHE A 141 -1.01 -7.06 -18.18
N LEU A 142 -0.24 -6.67 -17.15
CA LEU A 142 0.01 -7.52 -15.98
C LEU A 142 -0.93 -7.23 -14.81
N GLY A 143 -1.67 -6.10 -14.83
CA GLY A 143 -2.47 -5.66 -13.70
C GLY A 143 -1.65 -5.30 -12.45
N GLU A 144 -0.32 -5.40 -12.52
CA GLU A 144 0.59 -4.97 -11.48
C GLU A 144 0.67 -3.43 -11.51
N LYS A 145 -0.15 -2.76 -10.69
CA LYS A 145 0.14 -1.38 -10.31
C LYS A 145 1.49 -1.41 -9.60
N ARG A 146 2.59 -1.12 -10.31
CA ARG A 146 3.86 -0.89 -9.63
C ARG A 146 3.66 0.30 -8.71
N GLN A 147 3.61 0.06 -7.41
CA GLN A 147 3.39 1.10 -6.42
C GLN A 147 4.55 2.10 -6.57
N LYS A 148 4.25 3.31 -7.10
CA LYS A 148 5.26 4.37 -7.21
C LYS A 148 5.74 4.65 -5.79
N ARG A 149 7.05 4.61 -5.57
CA ARG A 149 7.63 4.92 -4.25
C ARG A 149 7.20 6.33 -3.86
N ALA A 150 6.46 6.43 -2.77
CA ALA A 150 5.95 7.71 -2.29
C ALA A 150 7.14 8.60 -1.89
N ARG A 151 7.29 9.74 -2.57
CA ARG A 151 8.29 10.76 -2.26
C ARG A 151 7.85 11.61 -1.08
N MET A 152 6.60 12.10 -1.07
CA MET A 152 6.07 12.90 0.04
C MET A 152 5.03 12.10 0.82
N ILE A 153 5.30 11.89 2.11
CA ILE A 153 4.52 11.02 2.98
C ILE A 153 4.09 11.81 4.21
N ALA A 154 2.83 11.67 4.63
CA ALA A 154 2.35 12.20 5.91
C ALA A 154 2.28 11.10 6.96
N LEU A 155 2.79 11.38 8.15
CA LEU A 155 2.63 10.62 9.39
C LEU A 155 1.80 11.51 10.34
N VAL A 156 0.58 11.09 10.63
CA VAL A 156 -0.35 11.80 11.50
C VAL A 156 -0.51 11.01 12.77
N HIS A 157 -0.16 11.61 13.89
CA HIS A 157 -0.20 10.99 15.21
C HIS A 157 -1.37 11.53 16.02
N THR A 158 -2.13 10.65 16.67
CA THR A 158 -3.19 11.04 17.62
C THR A 158 -2.76 10.97 19.09
N SER A 159 -1.56 10.47 19.34
CA SER A 159 -0.99 10.34 20.67
C SER A 159 0.53 10.51 20.65
N ASP A 160 1.06 11.24 21.62
CA ASP A 160 2.51 11.37 21.84
C ASP A 160 3.20 10.02 22.00
N LYS A 161 2.50 8.99 22.49
CA LYS A 161 3.02 7.63 22.61
C LYS A 161 3.50 7.07 21.28
N SER A 162 2.85 7.42 20.17
CA SER A 162 3.17 6.89 18.84
C SER A 162 4.31 7.63 18.13
N ARG A 163 4.77 8.78 18.67
CA ARG A 163 5.74 9.68 18.00
C ARG A 163 7.11 9.07 17.77
N HIS A 164 7.55 8.19 18.67
CA HIS A 164 8.85 7.54 18.55
C HIS A 164 8.93 6.63 17.31
N LEU A 165 7.78 6.15 16.79
CA LEU A 165 7.75 5.32 15.58
C LEU A 165 8.24 6.08 14.34
N THR A 166 8.08 7.40 14.28
CA THR A 166 8.63 8.23 13.19
C THR A 166 10.15 8.15 13.14
N ALA A 167 10.81 8.18 14.31
CA ALA A 167 12.26 8.04 14.39
C ALA A 167 12.69 6.63 13.91
N LEU A 168 12.01 5.58 14.37
CA LEU A 168 12.30 4.20 13.95
C LEU A 168 12.09 4.00 12.44
N LEU A 169 11.00 4.50 11.87
CA LEU A 169 10.75 4.44 10.43
C LEU A 169 11.85 5.15 9.64
N THR A 170 12.23 6.34 10.08
CA THR A 170 13.26 7.14 9.41
C THR A 170 14.63 6.46 9.48
N GLU A 171 14.98 5.91 10.64
CA GLU A 171 16.22 5.14 10.84
C GLU A 171 16.26 3.91 9.93
N GLN A 172 15.18 3.12 9.86
CA GLN A 172 15.11 1.93 9.02
C GLN A 172 15.18 2.26 7.52
N LEU A 173 14.48 3.30 7.07
CA LEU A 173 14.59 3.76 5.68
C LEU A 173 16.02 4.20 5.34
N THR A 174 16.67 4.91 6.25
CA THR A 174 18.07 5.37 6.09
C THR A 174 19.04 4.19 6.07
N PHE A 175 18.87 3.22 6.97
CA PHE A 175 19.62 1.97 7.00
C PHE A 175 19.51 1.18 5.69
N LEU A 176 18.33 1.21 5.06
CA LEU A 176 18.07 0.61 3.74
C LEU A 176 18.60 1.44 2.56
N GLY A 177 19.38 2.49 2.83
CA GLY A 177 20.11 3.29 1.84
C GLY A 177 19.33 4.47 1.28
N GLU A 178 18.24 4.89 1.92
CA GLU A 178 17.42 5.99 1.44
C GLU A 178 17.75 7.32 2.11
N SER A 179 17.76 8.40 1.34
CA SER A 179 17.89 9.74 1.91
C SER A 179 16.51 10.28 2.29
N VAL A 180 16.30 10.46 3.60
CA VAL A 180 15.03 10.94 4.17
C VAL A 180 15.19 12.37 4.68
N GLY A 181 14.31 13.26 4.23
CA GLY A 181 14.07 14.56 4.84
C GLY A 181 12.88 14.51 5.79
N LEU A 182 12.95 15.19 6.93
CA LEU A 182 11.91 15.17 7.95
C LEU A 182 11.38 16.58 8.23
N ILE A 183 10.07 16.77 8.17
CA ILE A 183 9.38 17.98 8.64
C ILE A 183 8.53 17.57 9.83
N SER A 184 8.84 18.04 11.03
CA SER A 184 8.15 17.60 12.26
C SER A 184 7.77 18.76 13.18
N ASP A 185 6.64 18.64 13.87
CA ASP A 185 6.21 19.54 14.94
C ASP A 185 6.78 19.13 16.32
N HIS A 186 7.59 18.06 16.39
CA HIS A 186 8.13 17.52 17.62
C HIS A 186 9.67 17.58 17.65
N GLU A 187 10.23 18.43 18.53
CA GLU A 187 11.68 18.69 18.60
C GLU A 187 12.53 17.45 18.85
N ARG A 188 12.07 16.50 19.68
CA ARG A 188 12.85 15.28 19.94
C ARG A 188 12.96 14.41 18.69
N THR A 189 11.94 14.40 17.82
CA THR A 189 11.97 13.65 16.55
C THR A 189 12.87 14.34 15.53
N LEU A 190 12.96 15.68 15.57
CA LEU A 190 13.91 16.42 14.75
C LEU A 190 15.36 16.16 15.18
N ALA A 191 15.60 15.98 16.48
CA ALA A 191 16.93 15.71 17.04
C ALA A 191 17.48 14.32 16.69
N THR A 192 16.64 13.37 16.29
CA THR A 192 17.07 12.01 15.91
C THR A 192 17.51 11.89 14.46
N VAL A 193 17.23 12.88 13.59
CA VAL A 193 17.57 12.85 12.16
C VAL A 193 18.68 13.85 11.86
N SER A 194 19.85 13.36 11.44
CA SER A 194 21.11 14.12 11.50
C SER A 194 21.40 15.09 10.34
N ALA A 195 20.64 15.07 9.24
CA ALA A 195 21.08 15.75 8.00
C ALA A 195 20.08 16.74 7.38
N ARG A 196 18.77 16.43 7.35
CA ARG A 196 17.77 17.24 6.64
C ARG A 196 16.46 17.25 7.40
N SER A 197 16.32 18.19 8.32
CA SER A 197 15.12 18.34 9.12
C SER A 197 14.65 19.79 9.20
N ALA A 198 13.34 20.00 9.33
CA ALA A 198 12.73 21.31 9.47
C ALA A 198 11.52 21.25 10.41
N SER A 199 11.24 22.35 11.12
CA SER A 199 10.01 22.46 11.90
C SER A 199 8.79 22.67 11.00
N VAL A 200 7.64 22.13 11.42
CA VAL A 200 6.32 22.48 10.86
C VAL A 200 6.01 23.97 11.06
N PHE A 201 6.62 24.60 12.06
CA PHE A 201 6.51 26.04 12.30
C PHE A 201 7.57 26.84 11.53
N ASP A 202 7.21 28.07 11.15
CA ASP A 202 8.14 29.03 10.57
C ASP A 202 8.94 29.78 11.65
N SER A 203 9.82 30.68 11.22
CA SER A 203 10.63 31.49 12.14
C SER A 203 9.82 32.46 13.01
N SER A 204 8.54 32.68 12.71
CA SER A 204 7.61 33.48 13.49
C SER A 204 6.76 32.65 14.46
N GLY A 205 6.92 31.33 14.46
CA GLY A 205 6.13 30.40 15.28
C GLY A 205 4.74 30.09 14.70
N GLN A 206 4.46 30.49 13.46
CA GLN A 206 3.21 30.15 12.77
C GLN A 206 3.34 28.83 12.02
N LEU A 207 2.23 28.10 11.87
CA LEU A 207 2.18 26.89 11.06
C LEU A 207 2.47 27.24 9.60
N ARG A 208 3.46 26.55 9.01
CA ARG A 208 3.76 26.69 7.58
C ARG A 208 2.60 26.18 6.72
N THR A 209 2.47 26.76 5.54
CA THR A 209 1.51 26.28 4.53
C THR A 209 2.06 25.07 3.77
N VAL A 210 1.17 24.36 3.07
CA VAL A 210 1.57 23.20 2.27
C VAL A 210 2.47 23.59 1.10
N GLU A 211 2.30 24.79 0.54
CA GLU A 211 3.19 25.35 -0.46
C GLU A 211 4.62 25.51 0.10
N GLN A 212 4.75 26.02 1.33
CA GLN A 212 6.05 26.14 2.00
C GLN A 212 6.69 24.78 2.29
N PHE A 213 5.90 23.75 2.63
CA PHE A 213 6.42 22.38 2.74
C PHE A 213 6.93 21.84 1.40
N ARG A 214 6.23 22.13 0.30
CA ARG A 214 6.68 21.74 -1.05
C ARG A 214 7.96 22.47 -1.45
N GLU A 215 8.10 23.75 -1.11
CA GLU A 215 9.33 24.51 -1.34
C GLU A 215 10.51 23.96 -0.54
N LEU A 216 10.30 23.63 0.75
CA LEU A 216 11.30 22.97 1.58
C LEU A 216 11.71 21.61 1.00
N ALA A 217 10.72 20.78 0.62
CA ALA A 217 10.97 19.50 -0.03
C ALA A 217 11.72 19.64 -1.36
N ALA A 218 11.42 20.67 -2.14
CA ALA A 218 12.11 20.97 -3.39
C ALA A 218 13.56 21.44 -3.17
N SER A 219 13.85 22.10 -2.05
CA SER A 219 15.20 22.48 -1.64
C SER A 219 16.09 21.30 -1.24
N TRP A 220 15.52 20.10 -1.14
CA TRP A 220 16.21 18.84 -0.86
C TRP A 220 16.21 17.93 -2.10
N PRO A 221 16.95 18.27 -3.17
CA PRO A 221 16.91 17.53 -4.43
C PRO A 221 17.43 16.09 -4.31
N GLU A 222 18.32 15.85 -3.36
CA GLU A 222 18.95 14.55 -3.09
C GLU A 222 18.19 13.69 -2.07
N THR A 223 16.97 14.08 -1.65
CA THR A 223 16.13 13.22 -0.78
C THR A 223 15.23 12.34 -1.61
N ASP A 224 15.31 11.03 -1.37
CA ASP A 224 14.38 10.04 -1.90
C ASP A 224 12.98 10.25 -1.32
N ARG A 225 12.89 10.64 -0.04
CA ARG A 225 11.64 10.85 0.67
C ARG A 225 11.65 12.10 1.53
N VAL A 226 10.49 12.73 1.62
CA VAL A 226 10.17 13.79 2.57
C VAL A 226 9.00 13.33 3.42
N ILE A 227 9.26 13.15 4.70
CA ILE A 227 8.29 12.73 5.70
C ILE A 227 7.80 13.97 6.43
N PHE A 228 6.49 14.18 6.40
CA PHE A 228 5.80 15.12 7.26
C PHE A 228 5.31 14.37 8.50
N ASP A 229 5.66 14.81 9.70
CA ASP A 229 5.31 14.22 10.99
C ASP A 229 4.57 15.27 11.84
N GLY A 230 3.31 14.99 12.20
CA GLY A 230 2.45 15.96 12.87
C GLY A 230 1.50 15.33 13.89
N HIS A 231 1.28 16.01 15.02
CA HIS A 231 0.16 15.67 15.92
C HIS A 231 -1.14 16.16 15.32
N LEU A 232 -2.22 15.38 15.43
CA LEU A 232 -3.54 15.75 14.96
C LEU A 232 -3.99 17.12 15.50
N ASP A 233 -3.73 17.42 16.78
CA ASP A 233 -4.06 18.70 17.41
C ASP A 233 -3.28 19.89 16.82
N THR A 234 -2.04 19.65 16.39
CA THR A 234 -1.18 20.67 15.79
C THR A 234 -1.54 20.91 14.33
N VAL A 235 -1.65 19.84 13.56
CA VAL A 235 -1.75 19.89 12.09
C VAL A 235 -3.17 19.74 11.57
N GLY A 236 -4.18 19.70 12.45
CA GLY A 236 -5.59 19.46 12.09
C GLY A 236 -6.10 20.38 10.97
N ARG A 237 -5.73 21.67 11.00
CA ARG A 237 -6.12 22.65 9.98
C ARG A 237 -5.42 22.44 8.62
N LEU A 238 -4.32 21.69 8.61
CA LEU A 238 -3.52 21.39 7.42
C LEU A 238 -3.84 20.02 6.82
N LEU A 239 -4.70 19.20 7.44
CA LEU A 239 -4.95 17.83 7.00
C LEU A 239 -5.40 17.74 5.53
N VAL A 240 -6.45 18.46 5.15
CA VAL A 240 -6.96 18.44 3.76
C VAL A 240 -5.88 18.81 2.73
N PRO A 241 -5.18 19.95 2.86
CA PRO A 241 -4.14 20.29 1.90
C PRO A 241 -2.91 19.37 1.97
N LEU A 242 -2.54 18.84 3.16
CA LEU A 242 -1.46 17.85 3.31
C LEU A 242 -1.80 16.54 2.61
N MET A 243 -3.01 16.03 2.80
CA MET A 243 -3.50 14.80 2.16
C MET A 243 -3.55 14.92 0.63
N THR A 244 -3.76 16.13 0.11
CA THR A 244 -3.70 16.41 -1.33
C THR A 244 -2.26 16.44 -1.84
N ALA A 245 -1.31 16.96 -1.05
CA ALA A 245 0.09 17.06 -1.42
C ALA A 245 0.86 15.75 -1.29
N CYS A 246 0.50 14.90 -0.32
CA CYS A 246 1.17 13.64 -0.06
C CYS A 246 0.69 12.52 -0.99
N GLU A 247 1.61 11.61 -1.29
CA GLU A 247 1.35 10.43 -2.11
C GLU A 247 0.85 9.26 -1.25
N ALA A 248 1.23 9.24 0.03
CA ALA A 248 0.74 8.32 1.05
C ALA A 248 0.58 9.04 2.39
N ALA A 249 -0.36 8.57 3.21
CA ALA A 249 -0.57 9.07 4.56
C ALA A 249 -0.78 7.91 5.55
N TYR A 250 -0.11 7.98 6.68
CA TYR A 250 -0.16 6.99 7.75
C TYR A 250 -0.73 7.63 9.00
N TRP A 251 -1.85 7.11 9.46
CA TRP A 251 -2.54 7.58 10.65
C TRP A 251 -2.26 6.64 11.81
N PHE A 252 -1.45 7.09 12.76
CA PHE A 252 -1.10 6.33 13.94
C PHE A 252 -2.21 6.48 14.97
N SER A 253 -2.76 5.34 15.38
CA SER A 253 -3.88 5.23 16.29
C SER A 253 -3.50 4.31 17.43
N THR A 254 -3.76 4.73 18.65
CA THR A 254 -3.76 3.89 19.84
C THR A 254 -5.17 3.38 20.13
N SER A 255 -5.34 2.41 21.03
CA SER A 255 -6.66 1.84 21.33
C SER A 255 -7.69 2.85 21.82
N ASP A 256 -7.26 3.84 22.59
CA ASP A 256 -8.09 4.95 23.09
C ASP A 256 -8.43 6.00 22.01
N THR A 257 -7.66 6.05 20.91
CA THR A 257 -7.86 7.05 19.84
C THR A 257 -8.41 6.47 18.54
N ALA A 258 -8.62 5.15 18.45
CA ALA A 258 -9.10 4.47 17.24
C ALA A 258 -10.43 5.00 16.70
N GLY A 259 -11.40 5.26 17.59
CA GLY A 259 -12.67 5.85 17.18
C GLY A 259 -12.52 7.25 16.58
N ILE A 260 -11.63 8.06 17.16
CA ILE A 260 -11.34 9.43 16.70
C ILE A 260 -10.71 9.39 15.29
N VAL A 261 -9.73 8.52 15.06
CA VAL A 261 -9.09 8.37 13.75
C VAL A 261 -10.10 7.98 12.68
N VAL A 262 -10.94 6.98 12.95
CA VAL A 262 -11.98 6.53 12.00
C VAL A 262 -12.96 7.65 11.71
N GLN A 263 -13.42 8.39 12.72
CA GLN A 263 -14.33 9.53 12.54
C GLN A 263 -13.72 10.63 11.64
N HIS A 264 -12.47 11.02 11.90
CA HIS A 264 -11.77 12.03 11.10
C HIS A 264 -11.54 11.56 9.66
N LEU A 265 -11.12 10.31 9.48
CA LEU A 265 -10.90 9.75 8.14
C LEU A 265 -12.20 9.60 7.36
N ASN A 266 -13.30 9.20 8.00
CA ASN A 266 -14.62 9.15 7.38
C ASN A 266 -15.03 10.51 6.83
N GLN A 267 -14.85 11.58 7.61
CA GLN A 267 -15.12 12.94 7.15
C GLN A 267 -14.26 13.27 5.92
N LEU A 268 -12.95 13.04 5.98
CA LEU A 268 -12.03 13.31 4.88
C LEU A 268 -12.34 12.50 3.61
N VAL A 269 -12.66 11.21 3.75
CA VAL A 269 -12.97 10.31 2.63
C VAL A 269 -14.34 10.63 2.03
N SER A 270 -15.30 11.12 2.82
CA SER A 270 -16.59 11.60 2.32
C SER A 270 -16.45 12.84 1.44
N GLU A 271 -15.52 13.73 1.77
CA GLU A 271 -15.21 14.93 0.98
C GLU A 271 -14.34 14.61 -0.24
N MET A 272 -13.48 13.58 -0.14
CA MET A 272 -12.54 13.19 -1.19
C MET A 272 -12.39 11.66 -1.27
N HIS A 273 -13.31 11.00 -2.00
CA HIS A 273 -13.36 9.53 -2.08
C HIS A 273 -12.05 8.84 -2.52
N ARG A 274 -11.20 9.52 -3.30
CA ARG A 274 -9.89 8.98 -3.73
C ARG A 274 -8.81 9.00 -2.64
N LEU A 275 -9.05 9.61 -1.49
CA LEU A 275 -8.08 9.62 -0.39
C LEU A 275 -7.88 8.25 0.26
N ARG A 276 -8.93 7.42 0.30
CA ARG A 276 -8.88 6.07 0.87
C ARG A 276 -7.69 5.27 0.34
N ASP A 277 -7.44 5.35 -0.97
CA ASP A 277 -6.36 4.62 -1.66
C ASP A 277 -4.94 5.02 -1.21
N LYS A 278 -4.80 6.20 -0.60
CA LYS A 278 -3.51 6.73 -0.11
C LYS A 278 -3.39 6.65 1.41
N VAL A 279 -4.49 6.42 2.12
CA VAL A 279 -4.53 6.35 3.58
C VAL A 279 -4.21 4.93 4.03
N SER A 280 -3.30 4.84 4.98
CA SER A 280 -3.05 3.65 5.79
C SER A 280 -3.26 3.99 7.26
N VAL A 281 -3.88 3.09 8.02
CA VAL A 281 -4.00 3.22 9.47
C VAL A 281 -2.95 2.33 10.13
N VAL A 282 -2.29 2.84 11.17
CA VAL A 282 -1.31 2.11 11.96
C VAL A 282 -1.84 2.02 13.38
N HIS A 283 -2.38 0.87 13.74
CA HIS A 283 -2.79 0.57 15.10
C HIS A 283 -1.53 0.27 15.92
N VAL A 284 -1.27 1.14 16.89
CA VAL A 284 -0.17 1.03 17.82
C VAL A 284 -0.67 0.42 19.12
N LEU A 285 -0.21 -0.81 19.39
CA LEU A 285 -0.68 -1.68 20.45
C LEU A 285 0.25 -1.62 21.66
N ASP A 286 -0.34 -1.57 22.85
CA ASP A 286 0.37 -1.68 24.12
C ASP A 286 0.92 -3.11 24.32
N ASP A 287 1.88 -3.31 25.21
CA ASP A 287 2.44 -4.65 25.51
C ASP A 287 1.41 -5.65 26.08
N HIS A 288 0.27 -5.14 26.54
CA HIS A 288 -0.85 -5.93 27.06
C HIS A 288 -1.92 -6.23 26.00
N GLU A 289 -1.80 -5.64 24.81
CA GLU A 289 -2.76 -5.76 23.73
C GLU A 289 -2.26 -6.72 22.67
N GLN A 290 -3.13 -7.64 22.24
CA GLN A 290 -2.78 -8.67 21.25
C GLN A 290 -3.30 -8.34 19.86
N VAL A 291 -4.42 -7.61 19.81
CA VAL A 291 -5.17 -7.35 18.58
C VAL A 291 -5.61 -5.90 18.55
N ALA A 292 -5.80 -5.38 17.34
CA ALA A 292 -6.34 -4.03 17.17
C ALA A 292 -7.77 -3.90 17.69
N PRO A 293 -8.19 -2.71 18.15
CA PRO A 293 -9.58 -2.43 18.45
C PRO A 293 -10.46 -2.75 17.25
N LEU A 294 -11.63 -3.34 17.52
CA LEU A 294 -12.57 -3.64 16.45
C LEU A 294 -13.17 -2.34 15.92
N SER A 295 -13.02 -2.11 14.61
CA SER A 295 -13.67 -1.01 13.90
C SER A 295 -14.27 -1.54 12.61
N ALA A 296 -15.61 -1.51 12.52
CA ALA A 296 -16.32 -2.01 11.34
C ALA A 296 -16.07 -1.15 10.10
N GLU A 297 -15.83 0.15 10.30
CA GLU A 297 -15.70 1.16 9.24
C GLU A 297 -14.24 1.36 8.78
N ILE A 298 -13.26 0.69 9.43
CA ILE A 298 -11.84 0.87 9.11
C ILE A 298 -11.54 0.56 7.64
N ALA A 299 -12.20 -0.46 7.10
CA ALA A 299 -12.04 -0.88 5.71
C ALA A 299 -12.55 0.19 4.74
N ASP A 300 -13.53 1.00 5.13
CA ASP A 300 -14.13 2.04 4.28
C ASP A 300 -13.28 3.30 4.21
N VAL A 301 -12.45 3.55 5.23
CA VAL A 301 -11.65 4.78 5.36
C VAL A 301 -10.19 4.65 4.93
N CYS A 302 -9.65 3.43 4.83
CA CYS A 302 -8.26 3.22 4.44
C CYS A 302 -8.08 2.07 3.44
N SER A 303 -6.90 2.04 2.82
CA SER A 303 -6.47 0.98 1.89
C SER A 303 -5.73 -0.16 2.59
N ASN A 304 -5.04 0.17 3.70
CA ASN A 304 -4.24 -0.76 4.47
C ASN A 304 -4.33 -0.41 5.95
N ASP A 305 -4.32 -1.44 6.79
CA ASP A 305 -4.24 -1.31 8.22
C ASP A 305 -3.09 -2.17 8.78
N PHE A 306 -2.16 -1.51 9.47
CA PHE A 306 -0.98 -2.11 10.06
C PHE A 306 -1.16 -2.21 11.57
N LYS A 307 -0.64 -3.29 12.17
CA LYS A 307 -0.61 -3.46 13.62
C LYS A 307 0.85 -3.50 14.05
N VAL A 308 1.21 -2.61 14.97
CA VAL A 308 2.58 -2.39 15.43
C VAL A 308 2.51 -2.25 16.95
N HIS A 309 3.42 -2.87 17.68
CA HIS A 309 3.51 -2.70 19.14
C HIS A 309 4.59 -1.67 19.50
N TRP A 310 4.60 -1.18 20.76
CA TRP A 310 5.54 -0.13 21.18
C TRP A 310 6.98 -0.59 21.50
N ASN A 311 7.17 -1.64 22.32
CA ASN A 311 8.45 -1.90 23.00
C ASN A 311 9.46 -2.87 22.33
N GLY A 312 9.35 -3.11 21.03
CA GLY A 312 10.10 -4.14 20.33
C GLY A 312 9.81 -5.59 20.77
N CYS A 313 10.50 -6.53 20.11
CA CYS A 313 10.43 -7.95 20.46
C CYS A 313 11.37 -8.26 21.63
N ALA A 314 10.86 -8.43 22.84
CA ALA A 314 11.60 -9.14 23.87
C ALA A 314 11.43 -10.65 23.61
N LEU A 315 12.30 -11.22 22.77
CA LEU A 315 12.30 -12.63 22.33
C LEU A 315 12.34 -13.68 23.47
N VAL A 316 12.34 -13.26 24.73
CA VAL A 316 12.71 -14.15 25.84
C VAL A 316 11.51 -14.69 26.61
N ASP A 317 10.34 -14.02 26.68
CA ASP A 317 9.24 -14.56 27.52
C ASP A 317 7.79 -14.10 27.19
N SER A 318 7.50 -13.35 26.13
CA SER A 318 6.15 -12.80 25.92
C SER A 318 5.41 -13.32 24.69
N HIS A 319 4.14 -13.67 24.92
CA HIS A 319 3.11 -14.15 24.00
C HIS A 319 2.70 -13.17 22.89
N VAL A 320 3.50 -12.16 22.59
CA VAL A 320 3.18 -11.13 21.60
C VAL A 320 4.48 -10.73 20.94
N CYS A 321 4.70 -11.11 19.68
CA CYS A 321 5.71 -10.40 18.94
C CYS A 321 5.55 -10.41 17.42
N THR A 322 5.07 -9.28 16.89
CA THR A 322 5.38 -8.83 15.54
C THR A 322 5.73 -7.34 15.54
N GLN A 323 6.57 -6.89 16.48
CA GLN A 323 7.00 -5.48 16.56
C GLN A 323 7.85 -5.07 15.36
N LYS A 324 8.90 -5.86 15.06
CA LYS A 324 9.71 -5.71 13.84
C LYS A 324 8.88 -5.98 12.60
N ALA A 325 8.11 -7.07 12.60
CA ALA A 325 7.29 -7.41 11.44
C ALA A 325 6.23 -6.33 11.12
N GLY A 326 5.62 -5.67 12.10
CA GLY A 326 4.67 -4.57 11.88
C GLY A 326 5.33 -3.34 11.27
N LEU A 327 6.47 -2.90 11.82
CA LEU A 327 7.23 -1.77 11.28
C LEU A 327 7.82 -2.08 9.91
N ASP A 328 8.43 -3.26 9.74
CA ASP A 328 9.00 -3.75 8.49
C ASP A 328 7.94 -3.84 7.39
N ARG A 329 6.69 -4.22 7.74
CA ARG A 329 5.55 -4.19 6.82
C ARG A 329 5.23 -2.79 6.30
N ILE A 330 5.31 -1.78 7.16
CA ILE A 330 5.16 -0.38 6.75
C ILE A 330 6.31 0.01 5.81
N ILE A 331 7.54 -0.39 6.13
CA ILE A 331 8.73 -0.16 5.30
C ILE A 331 8.60 -0.86 3.93
N HIS A 332 8.18 -2.12 3.91
CA HIS A 332 7.89 -2.87 2.68
C HIS A 332 6.86 -2.12 1.83
N HIS A 333 5.74 -1.71 2.42
CA HIS A 333 4.71 -0.92 1.73
C HIS A 333 5.26 0.39 1.15
N LEU A 334 6.03 1.16 1.94
CA LEU A 334 6.66 2.42 1.48
C LEU A 334 7.63 2.22 0.31
N ARG A 335 8.31 1.06 0.28
CA ARG A 335 9.29 0.72 -0.77
C ARG A 335 8.66 0.01 -1.97
N GLY A 336 7.36 -0.28 -1.92
CA GLY A 336 6.62 -1.03 -2.94
C GLY A 336 7.00 -2.52 -2.99
N VAL A 337 7.35 -3.09 -1.84
CA VAL A 337 7.62 -4.52 -1.64
C VAL A 337 6.45 -5.14 -0.90
N SER A 338 6.09 -6.38 -1.24
CA SER A 338 5.18 -7.19 -0.44
C SER A 338 5.55 -8.66 -0.51
N ILE A 339 5.66 -9.30 0.65
CA ILE A 339 5.98 -10.72 0.86
C ILE A 339 4.71 -11.42 1.37
N GLY A 340 4.16 -12.31 0.55
CA GLY A 340 3.01 -13.14 0.91
C GLY A 340 3.41 -14.59 1.18
N LEU A 341 2.79 -15.24 2.17
CA LEU A 341 2.98 -16.66 2.44
C LEU A 341 1.65 -17.43 2.32
N ALA A 342 1.66 -18.49 1.51
CA ALA A 342 0.51 -19.38 1.31
C ALA A 342 0.78 -20.76 1.93
N LEU A 343 -0.07 -21.17 2.87
CA LEU A 343 0.06 -22.42 3.61
C LEU A 343 -0.95 -23.47 3.13
N GLY A 344 -0.47 -24.56 2.54
CA GLY A 344 -1.32 -25.63 2.03
C GLY A 344 -1.99 -26.51 3.11
N GLY A 345 -2.95 -27.33 2.68
CA GLY A 345 -3.47 -28.42 3.52
C GLY A 345 -2.48 -29.58 3.65
N GLY A 346 -2.65 -30.42 4.66
CA GLY A 346 -1.75 -31.57 4.87
C GLY A 346 -2.06 -32.48 6.05
N ALA A 347 -3.24 -32.35 6.67
CA ALA A 347 -3.62 -33.04 7.91
C ALA A 347 -2.49 -32.96 8.97
N ALA A 348 -2.13 -34.09 9.59
CA ALA A 348 -1.06 -34.15 10.59
C ALA A 348 0.33 -33.71 10.05
N ARG A 349 0.60 -33.87 8.76
CA ARG A 349 1.86 -33.42 8.14
C ARG A 349 1.94 -31.90 8.00
N GLY A 350 0.81 -31.20 8.10
CA GLY A 350 0.76 -29.74 8.05
C GLY A 350 1.48 -29.04 9.20
N MET A 351 1.85 -29.75 10.27
CA MET A 351 2.71 -29.21 11.33
C MET A 351 4.09 -28.77 10.83
N ALA A 352 4.53 -29.26 9.66
CA ALA A 352 5.74 -28.79 9.00
C ALA A 352 5.72 -27.27 8.72
N HIS A 353 4.53 -26.66 8.55
CA HIS A 353 4.40 -25.21 8.38
C HIS A 353 5.00 -24.43 9.54
N LEU A 354 4.89 -24.92 10.77
CA LEU A 354 5.46 -24.25 11.95
C LEU A 354 7.00 -24.26 11.91
N GLY A 355 7.61 -25.36 11.44
CA GLY A 355 9.06 -25.42 11.23
C GLY A 355 9.53 -24.45 10.14
N VAL A 356 8.76 -24.29 9.07
CA VAL A 356 9.05 -23.29 8.03
C VAL A 356 8.95 -21.87 8.59
N LEU A 357 7.87 -21.56 9.32
CA LEU A 357 7.69 -20.26 9.98
C LEU A 357 8.84 -19.95 10.95
N GLN A 358 9.28 -20.94 11.73
CA GLN A 358 10.42 -20.79 12.64
C GLN A 358 11.72 -20.42 11.90
N VAL A 359 11.97 -21.02 10.73
CA VAL A 359 13.15 -20.69 9.91
C VAL A 359 13.03 -19.29 9.28
N ILE A 360 11.84 -18.91 8.82
CA ILE A 360 11.55 -17.57 8.29
C ILE A 360 11.81 -16.50 9.36
N GLU A 361 11.31 -16.72 10.58
CA GLU A 361 11.54 -15.83 11.73
C GLU A 361 13.03 -15.70 12.06
N LYS A 362 13.74 -16.83 12.16
CA LYS A 362 15.20 -16.85 12.43
C LYS A 362 16.02 -16.18 11.34
N ALA A 363 15.56 -16.24 10.09
CA ALA A 363 16.18 -15.55 8.97
C ALA A 363 15.91 -14.03 8.96
N GLY A 364 15.03 -13.54 9.84
CA GLY A 364 14.63 -12.13 9.89
C GLY A 364 13.76 -11.72 8.70
N ILE A 365 13.06 -12.66 8.08
CA ILE A 365 12.17 -12.37 6.94
C ILE A 365 10.78 -12.01 7.49
N THR A 366 10.37 -10.78 7.25
CA THR A 366 9.03 -10.30 7.61
C THR A 366 8.00 -10.69 6.56
N ILE A 367 6.93 -11.36 6.98
CA ILE A 367 5.77 -11.68 6.14
C ILE A 367 4.77 -10.52 6.23
N ASP A 368 4.21 -10.08 5.10
CA ASP A 368 3.28 -8.96 5.05
C ASP A 368 1.81 -9.37 5.05
N ARG A 369 1.53 -10.59 4.57
CA ARG A 369 0.18 -11.15 4.42
C ARG A 369 0.23 -12.67 4.28
N MET A 370 -0.75 -13.35 4.84
CA MET A 370 -0.82 -14.82 4.85
C MET A 370 -2.15 -15.34 4.33
N SER A 371 -2.11 -16.57 3.80
CA SER A 371 -3.30 -17.35 3.49
C SER A 371 -3.08 -18.81 3.86
N GLY A 372 -4.14 -19.53 4.18
CA GLY A 372 -4.01 -20.95 4.47
C GLY A 372 -5.29 -21.75 4.36
N THR A 373 -5.11 -23.06 4.17
CA THR A 373 -6.20 -24.05 4.05
C THR A 373 -5.96 -25.21 5.02
N SER A 374 -7.02 -25.65 5.72
CA SER A 374 -6.97 -26.79 6.64
C SER A 374 -5.85 -26.62 7.67
N ALA A 375 -4.88 -27.54 7.74
CA ALA A 375 -3.73 -27.43 8.64
C ALA A 375 -2.96 -26.11 8.47
N GLY A 376 -2.89 -25.54 7.25
CA GLY A 376 -2.31 -24.23 7.01
C GLY A 376 -3.11 -23.07 7.61
N ALA A 377 -4.44 -23.17 7.63
CA ALA A 377 -5.30 -22.20 8.32
C ALA A 377 -5.13 -22.32 9.85
N LEU A 378 -5.07 -23.55 10.35
CA LEU A 378 -4.84 -23.84 11.77
C LEU A 378 -3.53 -23.23 12.29
N THR A 379 -2.41 -23.49 11.63
CA THR A 379 -1.11 -22.95 12.04
C THR A 379 -1.00 -21.46 11.73
N GLY A 380 -1.54 -21.03 10.59
CA GLY A 380 -1.40 -19.68 10.08
C GLY A 380 -2.20 -18.64 10.85
N ILE A 381 -3.42 -18.94 11.32
CA ILE A 381 -4.24 -17.99 12.09
C ILE A 381 -3.64 -17.75 13.48
N ILE A 382 -3.18 -18.81 14.15
CA ILE A 382 -2.51 -18.66 15.45
C ILE A 382 -1.23 -17.83 15.27
N TYR A 383 -0.40 -18.16 14.27
CA TYR A 383 0.77 -17.35 13.96
C TYR A 383 0.42 -15.88 13.66
N ALA A 384 -0.61 -15.66 12.84
CA ALA A 384 -1.07 -14.33 12.46
C ALA A 384 -1.64 -13.52 13.62
N ALA A 385 -2.06 -14.18 14.71
CA ALA A 385 -2.47 -13.53 15.95
C ALA A 385 -1.28 -12.94 16.74
N GLY A 386 -0.04 -13.12 16.28
CA GLY A 386 1.15 -12.52 16.90
C GLY A 386 1.97 -13.48 17.76
N TYR A 387 1.65 -14.77 17.74
CA TYR A 387 2.38 -15.82 18.45
C TYR A 387 3.64 -16.24 17.69
N SER A 388 4.75 -16.42 18.40
CA SER A 388 6.00 -16.93 17.80
C SER A 388 5.83 -18.37 17.29
N ALA A 389 6.63 -18.76 16.29
CA ALA A 389 6.60 -20.13 15.79
C ALA A 389 6.91 -21.15 16.89
N ASP A 390 7.85 -20.85 17.78
CA ASP A 390 8.23 -21.70 18.91
C ASP A 390 7.06 -21.93 19.88
N PHE A 391 6.37 -20.86 20.28
CA PHE A 391 5.18 -20.97 21.12
C PHE A 391 4.07 -21.79 20.45
N CYS A 392 3.88 -21.60 19.14
CA CYS A 392 2.90 -22.38 18.38
C CYS A 392 3.26 -23.88 18.42
N ILE A 393 4.53 -24.24 18.17
CA ILE A 393 5.01 -25.63 18.20
C ILE A 393 4.74 -26.26 19.57
N GLU A 394 5.12 -25.58 20.65
CA GLU A 394 4.93 -26.08 22.01
C GLU A 394 3.44 -26.26 22.35
N SER A 395 2.61 -25.27 21.99
CA SER A 395 1.18 -25.28 22.25
C SER A 395 0.45 -26.37 21.47
N PHE A 396 0.74 -26.53 20.18
CA PHE A 396 0.18 -27.62 19.37
C PHE A 396 0.64 -28.99 19.86
N THR A 397 1.93 -29.14 20.21
CA THR A 397 2.45 -30.40 20.74
C THR A 397 1.74 -30.78 22.04
N ARG A 398 1.59 -29.82 22.96
CA ARG A 398 0.88 -30.02 24.23
C ARG A 398 -0.59 -30.41 24.02
N ASP A 399 -1.31 -29.69 23.18
CA ASP A 399 -2.77 -29.83 23.06
C ASP A 399 -3.23 -30.93 22.10
N LEU A 400 -2.34 -31.41 21.22
CA LEU A 400 -2.61 -32.53 20.32
C LEU A 400 -2.04 -33.85 20.83
N THR A 401 -1.20 -33.84 21.87
CA THR A 401 -0.75 -35.07 22.54
C THR A 401 -1.92 -35.69 23.31
N PRO A 402 -2.37 -36.91 22.95
CA PRO A 402 -3.48 -37.53 23.65
C PRO A 402 -3.11 -37.87 25.10
N GLY A 403 -4.09 -37.74 26.00
CA GLY A 403 -3.97 -38.20 27.38
C GLY A 403 -3.60 -39.70 27.45
N TRP A 404 -3.03 -40.12 28.58
CA TRP A 404 -2.52 -41.49 28.76
C TRP A 404 -3.56 -42.57 28.40
N GLY A 405 -4.83 -42.37 28.74
CA GLY A 405 -5.91 -43.32 28.44
C GLY A 405 -6.16 -43.52 26.95
N TYR A 406 -6.06 -42.46 26.15
CA TYR A 406 -6.16 -42.56 24.68
C TYR A 406 -4.93 -43.25 24.09
N ARG A 407 -3.72 -42.97 24.60
CA ARG A 407 -2.50 -43.62 24.11
C ARG A 407 -2.45 -45.13 24.34
N MET A 408 -3.23 -45.65 25.29
CA MET A 408 -3.34 -47.09 25.58
C MET A 408 -4.36 -47.81 24.70
N LEU A 409 -5.20 -47.07 23.97
CA LEU A 409 -6.22 -47.65 23.10
C LEU A 409 -5.68 -47.84 21.67
N PRO A 410 -6.05 -48.94 20.97
CA PRO A 410 -5.77 -49.05 19.54
C PRO A 410 -6.46 -47.90 18.80
N TYR A 411 -5.72 -47.19 17.94
CA TYR A 411 -6.16 -45.99 17.22
C TYR A 411 -6.61 -44.82 18.12
N GLY A 412 -6.15 -44.78 19.37
CA GLY A 412 -6.60 -43.77 20.33
C GLY A 412 -6.20 -42.33 19.99
N ASP A 413 -5.16 -42.14 19.19
CA ASP A 413 -4.77 -40.87 18.57
C ASP A 413 -5.85 -40.37 17.57
N ALA A 414 -6.30 -41.25 16.69
CA ALA A 414 -7.38 -40.95 15.74
C ALA A 414 -8.70 -40.71 16.48
N ILE A 415 -9.02 -41.50 17.51
CA ILE A 415 -10.20 -41.31 18.36
C ILE A 415 -10.14 -39.96 19.09
N TYR A 416 -8.98 -39.59 19.62
CA TYR A 416 -8.78 -38.32 20.31
C TYR A 416 -9.06 -37.11 19.40
N VAL A 417 -8.50 -37.13 18.18
CA VAL A 417 -8.75 -36.08 17.17
C VAL A 417 -10.21 -36.09 16.72
N LEU A 418 -10.80 -37.26 16.50
CA LEU A 418 -12.22 -37.41 16.12
C LEU A 418 -13.16 -36.81 17.17
N LEU A 419 -12.90 -37.04 18.45
CA LEU A 419 -13.69 -36.47 19.55
C LEU A 419 -13.59 -34.94 19.59
N LYS A 420 -12.43 -34.36 19.25
CA LYS A 420 -12.30 -32.90 19.14
C LYS A 420 -13.20 -32.31 18.05
N TYR A 421 -13.37 -33.03 16.93
CA TYR A 421 -14.31 -32.62 15.85
C TYR A 421 -15.80 -32.77 16.23
N ARG A 422 -16.15 -33.66 17.16
CA ARG A 422 -17.55 -33.94 17.52
C ARG A 422 -18.07 -33.22 18.76
N LEU A 423 -17.19 -32.81 19.66
CA LEU A 423 -17.54 -32.28 20.99
C LEU A 423 -17.05 -30.84 21.21
N ASP A 424 -17.03 -30.03 20.14
CA ASP A 424 -16.54 -28.64 20.16
C ASP A 424 -15.12 -28.50 20.74
N GLY A 425 -14.33 -29.57 20.68
CA GLY A 425 -13.01 -29.63 21.29
C GLY A 425 -12.01 -28.74 20.58
N TRP A 426 -12.18 -28.55 19.26
CA TRP A 426 -11.41 -27.58 18.48
C TRP A 426 -11.74 -26.15 18.85
N ASP A 427 -13.02 -25.76 18.90
CA ASP A 427 -13.43 -24.41 19.29
C ASP A 427 -12.86 -24.04 20.68
N ARG A 428 -13.10 -24.91 21.68
CA ARG A 428 -12.58 -24.70 23.05
C ARG A 428 -11.06 -24.66 23.13
N MET A 429 -10.36 -25.44 22.30
CA MET A 429 -8.90 -25.40 22.25
C MET A 429 -8.41 -24.07 21.66
N LEU A 430 -8.98 -23.66 20.53
CA LEU A 430 -8.55 -22.48 19.78
C LEU A 430 -8.87 -21.18 20.52
N ARG A 431 -10.05 -21.09 21.17
CA ARG A 431 -10.43 -19.93 21.99
C ARG A 431 -9.49 -19.65 23.16
N LYS A 432 -8.71 -20.64 23.63
CA LYS A 432 -7.66 -20.39 24.63
C LYS A 432 -6.55 -19.48 24.11
N TYR A 433 -6.31 -19.48 22.80
CA TYR A 433 -5.21 -18.74 22.17
C TYR A 433 -5.71 -17.48 21.46
N ILE A 434 -6.84 -17.56 20.75
CA ILE A 434 -7.34 -16.44 19.94
C ILE A 434 -8.64 -15.82 20.47
N SER A 435 -9.12 -16.25 21.65
CA SER A 435 -10.32 -15.70 22.31
C SER A 435 -11.50 -15.57 21.32
N ASP A 436 -12.20 -14.44 21.34
CA ASP A 436 -13.24 -14.08 20.37
C ASP A 436 -12.73 -13.03 19.35
N TRP A 437 -11.44 -13.08 19.02
CA TRP A 437 -10.85 -12.13 18.07
C TRP A 437 -11.33 -12.39 16.65
N ARG A 438 -11.44 -11.31 15.88
CA ARG A 438 -11.80 -11.38 14.45
C ARG A 438 -10.56 -11.31 13.57
N LEU A 439 -10.64 -11.89 12.37
CA LEU A 439 -9.53 -11.94 11.41
C LEU A 439 -8.95 -10.55 11.10
N GLU A 440 -9.81 -9.53 11.00
CA GLU A 440 -9.42 -8.14 10.74
C GLU A 440 -8.66 -7.49 11.90
N GLN A 441 -8.70 -8.05 13.11
CA GLN A 441 -8.00 -7.51 14.28
C GLN A 441 -6.60 -8.09 14.48
N LEU A 442 -6.31 -9.23 13.83
CA LEU A 442 -5.05 -9.95 13.99
C LEU A 442 -3.86 -9.08 13.56
N ALA A 443 -2.70 -9.37 14.16
CA ALA A 443 -1.47 -8.63 13.91
C ALA A 443 -1.05 -8.72 12.43
N LEU A 444 -1.17 -9.91 11.84
CA LEU A 444 -0.89 -10.17 10.43
C LEU A 444 -2.19 -10.45 9.65
N PRO A 445 -2.43 -9.79 8.49
CA PRO A 445 -3.57 -10.07 7.64
C PRO A 445 -3.56 -11.52 7.19
N PHE A 446 -4.66 -12.22 7.46
CA PHE A 446 -4.82 -13.64 7.14
C PHE A 446 -6.07 -13.88 6.29
N SER A 447 -5.94 -14.65 5.22
CA SER A 447 -7.05 -15.18 4.43
C SER A 447 -7.22 -16.67 4.70
N SER A 448 -8.29 -17.04 5.41
CA SER A 448 -8.66 -18.45 5.57
C SER A 448 -9.39 -18.92 4.32
N VAL A 449 -9.00 -20.08 3.79
CA VAL A 449 -9.61 -20.67 2.60
C VAL A 449 -10.33 -21.95 3.01
N ALA A 450 -11.63 -21.98 2.77
CA ALA A 450 -12.49 -23.16 2.88
C ALA A 450 -13.09 -23.49 1.51
N VAL A 451 -13.90 -24.53 1.45
CA VAL A 451 -14.64 -24.92 0.23
C VAL A 451 -16.13 -25.00 0.56
N ASP A 452 -16.95 -24.42 -0.31
CA ASP A 452 -18.39 -24.67 -0.27
C ASP A 452 -18.66 -26.02 -0.97
N LEU A 453 -19.21 -26.97 -0.23
CA LEU A 453 -19.47 -28.32 -0.73
C LEU A 453 -20.62 -28.40 -1.73
N VAL A 454 -21.50 -27.38 -1.78
CA VAL A 454 -22.63 -27.34 -2.71
C VAL A 454 -22.17 -26.81 -4.08
N SER A 455 -21.48 -25.68 -4.09
CA SER A 455 -20.99 -25.04 -5.32
C SER A 455 -19.64 -25.58 -5.79
N ALA A 456 -18.89 -26.26 -4.91
CA ALA A 456 -17.48 -26.64 -5.10
C ALA A 456 -16.53 -25.45 -5.32
N GLU A 457 -16.93 -24.24 -4.92
CA GLU A 457 -16.13 -23.03 -5.03
C GLU A 457 -15.32 -22.73 -3.76
N PRO A 458 -14.15 -22.07 -3.88
CA PRO A 458 -13.39 -21.64 -2.71
C PRO A 458 -14.10 -20.50 -1.98
N VAL A 459 -14.25 -20.65 -0.67
CA VAL A 459 -14.75 -19.59 0.21
C VAL A 459 -13.56 -18.97 0.93
N ILE A 460 -13.32 -17.68 0.68
CA ILE A 460 -12.20 -16.95 1.29
C ILE A 460 -12.73 -16.03 2.38
N ARG A 461 -12.32 -16.26 3.62
CA ARG A 461 -12.62 -15.41 4.78
C ARG A 461 -11.44 -14.50 5.08
N ARG A 462 -11.70 -13.19 5.13
CA ARG A 462 -10.73 -12.15 5.53
C ARG A 462 -11.19 -11.35 6.75
N SER A 463 -12.44 -11.53 7.15
CA SER A 463 -13.07 -10.87 8.28
C SER A 463 -14.03 -11.82 8.99
N GLY A 464 -14.42 -11.47 10.22
CA GLY A 464 -15.27 -12.30 11.08
C GLY A 464 -14.48 -13.08 12.12
N ASP A 465 -15.21 -13.84 12.96
CA ASP A 465 -14.62 -14.63 14.07
C ASP A 465 -13.51 -15.56 13.56
N ALA A 466 -12.30 -15.40 14.10
CA ALA A 466 -11.12 -16.09 13.61
C ALA A 466 -11.18 -17.60 13.88
N VAL A 467 -11.77 -18.00 15.02
CA VAL A 467 -11.99 -19.41 15.35
C VAL A 467 -12.96 -20.03 14.35
N HIS A 468 -14.07 -19.36 14.05
CA HIS A 468 -15.06 -19.86 13.10
C HIS A 468 -14.47 -19.98 11.69
N ALA A 469 -13.75 -18.96 11.21
CA ALA A 469 -13.09 -19.02 9.89
C ALA A 469 -12.04 -20.14 9.80
N LEU A 470 -11.41 -20.51 10.92
CA LEU A 470 -10.50 -21.64 11.03
C LEU A 470 -11.27 -22.95 10.99
N LEU A 471 -12.33 -23.09 11.80
CA LEU A 471 -13.19 -24.27 11.87
C LEU A 471 -13.81 -24.59 10.51
N GLU A 472 -14.34 -23.59 9.81
CA GLU A 472 -14.83 -23.72 8.42
C GLU A 472 -13.78 -24.37 7.50
N SER A 473 -12.49 -24.07 7.69
CA SER A 473 -11.39 -24.56 6.86
C SER A 473 -10.87 -25.96 7.24
N ILE A 474 -10.97 -26.34 8.54
CA ILE A 474 -10.48 -27.65 9.02
C ILE A 474 -11.56 -28.71 9.14
N ASN A 475 -12.83 -28.33 9.00
CA ASN A 475 -13.97 -29.22 9.20
C ASN A 475 -13.93 -30.43 8.26
N LEU A 476 -14.28 -31.59 8.82
CA LEU A 476 -14.37 -32.85 8.08
C LEU A 476 -15.84 -33.14 7.76
N PRO A 477 -16.25 -33.13 6.47
CA PRO A 477 -17.63 -33.37 6.08
C PRO A 477 -18.16 -34.70 6.63
N GLY A 478 -19.36 -34.68 7.22
CA GLY A 478 -19.99 -35.86 7.83
C GLY A 478 -19.44 -36.29 9.21
N ILE A 479 -18.38 -35.63 9.69
CA ILE A 479 -17.76 -35.90 11.00
C ILE A 479 -17.96 -34.73 11.96
N ALA A 480 -17.67 -33.51 11.50
CA ALA A 480 -17.91 -32.28 12.25
C ALA A 480 -19.43 -32.04 12.41
N ARG A 481 -19.83 -31.46 13.53
CA ARG A 481 -21.22 -31.09 13.81
C ARG A 481 -21.58 -29.73 13.26
#